data_AF-A0A954HPH8-F1
#
_entry.id   AF-A0A954HPH8-F1
#
_cell.length_a   1.000
_cell.length_b   1.000
_cell.length_c   1.000
_cell.angle_alpha   90.00
_cell.angle_beta   90.00
_cell.angle_gamma   90.00
#
_symmetry.space_group_name_H-M   'P 1'
#
loop_
_entity.id
_entity.type
_entity.pdbx_description
1 polymer ?
#
loop_
_entity_poly.entity_id
_entity_poly.type
_entity_poly.pdbx_seq_one_letter_code
_entity_poly.pdbx_strand_id
1 'polypeptide(L)'
;MRQEYGSKAADSFSALSDDHWSQTGLTDWTFGDFPSEVQIQHDQLSLTGFPSLVDEGTAVSMCLRDAPERAAYETRFGLRRLFILSEYRRLKAQVDNLPGLNRMSLFATAIGGINLREQLVELLAERTLFGRKEQLPRNEAQYRQLVKEWRNQIPVAAQDLAGLLPDLFEQYHKIKITLEKTKVPAWSEPLHDMRTQLNAMINARFLVTTPYPWLQQFPRYLQGIELRLSKLGGTGLQKDISNIRSISR
;
A
#
# COMPACT_ATOMS: atom_id res chain seq x y z
N MET A 1 -26.54 -1.87 -2.23
CA MET A 1 -26.97 -3.21 -1.74
C MET A 1 -25.84 -4.08 -1.19
N ARG A 2 -24.84 -4.58 -1.95
CA ARG A 2 -23.82 -5.51 -1.39
C ARG A 2 -22.90 -4.89 -0.30
N GLN A 3 -22.62 -3.59 -0.38
CA GLN A 3 -21.84 -2.85 0.63
C GLN A 3 -22.63 -2.53 1.91
N GLU A 4 -23.95 -2.36 1.83
CA GLU A 4 -24.79 -2.01 2.99
C GLU A 4 -25.08 -3.22 3.90
N TYR A 5 -25.12 -4.43 3.33
CA TYR A 5 -25.24 -5.65 4.11
C TYR A 5 -23.92 -6.04 4.81
N GLY A 6 -22.76 -5.75 4.20
CA GLY A 6 -21.44 -6.03 4.80
C GLY A 6 -21.05 -5.11 5.96
N SER A 7 -21.58 -3.88 6.02
CA SER A 7 -21.38 -3.01 7.19
C SER A 7 -22.27 -3.45 8.37
N LYS A 8 -23.56 -3.73 8.11
CA LYS A 8 -24.49 -4.20 9.15
C LYS A 8 -24.12 -5.56 9.72
N ALA A 9 -23.58 -6.46 8.90
CA ALA A 9 -23.07 -7.75 9.38
C ALA A 9 -21.80 -7.59 10.23
N ALA A 10 -20.85 -6.74 9.83
CA ALA A 10 -19.65 -6.45 10.61
C ALA A 10 -19.96 -5.86 11.99
N ASP A 11 -20.92 -4.92 12.08
CA ASP A 11 -21.38 -4.33 13.33
C ASP A 11 -22.13 -5.34 14.22
N SER A 12 -22.82 -6.31 13.59
CA SER A 12 -23.52 -7.38 14.29
C SER A 12 -22.54 -8.36 14.93
N PHE A 13 -21.44 -8.72 14.26
CA PHE A 13 -20.46 -9.67 14.81
C PHE A 13 -19.68 -9.12 16.01
N SER A 14 -19.35 -7.83 16.04
CA SER A 14 -18.69 -7.22 17.19
C SER A 14 -19.56 -7.17 18.45
N ALA A 15 -20.89 -7.09 18.29
CA ALA A 15 -21.82 -7.12 19.42
C ALA A 15 -22.05 -8.54 19.97
N LEU A 16 -21.73 -9.57 19.18
CA LEU A 16 -21.97 -10.99 19.48
C LEU A 16 -20.67 -11.72 19.89
N SER A 17 -19.52 -11.05 19.82
CA SER A 17 -18.21 -11.63 20.10
C SER A 17 -17.75 -11.35 21.54
N ASP A 18 -17.04 -12.31 22.13
CA ASP A 18 -16.38 -12.18 23.43
C ASP A 18 -15.38 -10.98 23.46
N ASP A 19 -15.22 -10.34 24.61
CA ASP A 19 -14.42 -9.10 24.80
C ASP A 19 -12.97 -9.27 24.31
N HIS A 20 -12.50 -10.51 24.28
CA HIS A 20 -11.21 -10.90 23.73
C HIS A 20 -10.98 -10.42 22.29
N TRP A 21 -11.99 -10.51 21.42
CA TRP A 21 -11.86 -10.13 20.01
C TRP A 21 -12.07 -8.64 19.75
N SER A 22 -12.35 -7.84 20.77
CA SER A 22 -12.55 -6.38 20.68
C SER A 22 -11.43 -5.56 21.34
N GLN A 23 -10.27 -6.18 21.58
CA GLN A 23 -9.11 -5.49 22.15
C GLN A 23 -8.62 -4.35 21.23
N THR A 24 -8.29 -3.20 21.81
CA THR A 24 -7.80 -2.01 21.10
C THR A 24 -6.50 -1.50 21.72
N GLY A 25 -5.78 -0.62 21.01
CA GLY A 25 -4.56 0.00 21.55
C GLY A 25 -3.37 -0.96 21.65
N LEU A 26 -3.40 -2.08 20.93
CA LEU A 26 -2.33 -3.09 20.96
C LEU A 26 -1.11 -2.56 20.19
N THR A 27 0.03 -2.48 20.88
CA THR A 27 1.31 -2.08 20.26
C THR A 27 2.28 -3.24 20.08
N ASP A 28 1.93 -4.41 20.58
CA ASP A 28 2.70 -5.65 20.46
C ASP A 28 1.76 -6.86 20.49
N TRP A 29 2.30 -8.05 20.21
CA TRP A 29 1.54 -9.31 20.27
C TRP A 29 1.32 -9.74 21.72
N THR A 30 0.26 -9.24 22.35
CA THR A 30 -0.11 -9.55 23.75
C THR A 30 -1.48 -10.20 23.89
N PHE A 31 -2.09 -10.57 22.77
CA PHE A 31 -3.46 -11.07 22.70
C PHE A 31 -3.57 -12.59 22.53
N GLY A 32 -2.46 -13.33 22.72
CA GLY A 32 -2.48 -14.79 22.71
C GLY A 32 -2.64 -15.41 21.32
N ASP A 33 -3.53 -16.39 21.20
CA ASP A 33 -3.73 -17.14 19.97
C ASP A 33 -4.56 -16.36 18.94
N PHE A 34 -4.21 -16.53 17.68
CA PHE A 34 -4.84 -15.86 16.53
C PHE A 34 -5.17 -16.91 15.45
N PRO A 35 -6.20 -17.74 15.68
CA PRO A 35 -6.59 -18.82 14.77
C PRO A 35 -7.10 -18.25 13.43
N SER A 36 -7.21 -19.12 12.43
CA SER A 36 -7.73 -18.72 11.11
C SER A 36 -9.23 -18.40 11.12
N GLU A 37 -9.98 -19.06 12.00
CA GLU A 37 -11.41 -18.87 12.19
C GLU A 37 -11.78 -19.26 13.63
N VAL A 38 -12.93 -18.75 14.08
CA VAL A 38 -13.54 -19.09 15.37
C VAL A 38 -15.01 -19.37 15.16
N GLN A 39 -15.56 -20.28 15.98
CA GLN A 39 -17.00 -20.50 16.05
C GLN A 39 -17.57 -19.65 17.17
N ILE A 40 -18.54 -18.81 16.85
CA ILE A 40 -19.28 -17.98 17.80
C ILE A 40 -20.66 -18.62 17.99
N GLN A 41 -20.99 -18.97 19.22
CA GLN A 41 -22.33 -19.41 19.56
C GLN A 41 -23.16 -18.21 20.01
N HIS A 42 -24.30 -17.98 19.36
CA HIS A 42 -25.28 -17.01 19.80
C HIS A 42 -26.68 -17.62 19.71
N ASP A 43 -27.36 -17.74 20.86
CA ASP A 43 -28.60 -18.50 21.01
C ASP A 43 -28.50 -19.94 20.46
N GLN A 44 -29.26 -20.27 19.41
CA GLN A 44 -29.23 -21.58 18.73
C GLN A 44 -28.43 -21.56 17.42
N LEU A 45 -27.75 -20.45 17.11
CA LEU A 45 -27.00 -20.28 15.87
C LEU A 45 -25.49 -20.36 16.14
N SER A 46 -24.78 -21.13 15.30
CA SER A 46 -23.32 -21.14 15.24
C SER A 46 -22.87 -20.34 14.02
N LEU A 47 -22.07 -19.31 14.25
CA LEU A 47 -21.54 -18.44 13.21
C LEU A 47 -20.02 -18.58 13.15
N THR A 48 -19.47 -18.68 11.93
CA THR A 48 -18.02 -18.62 11.72
C THR A 48 -17.57 -17.17 11.64
N GLY A 49 -16.64 -16.77 12.50
CA GLY A 49 -15.95 -15.48 12.45
C GLY A 49 -14.47 -15.64 12.11
N PHE A 50 -13.91 -14.66 11.43
CA PHE A 50 -12.49 -14.64 11.04
C PHE A 50 -11.76 -13.53 11.80
N PRO A 51 -10.83 -13.88 12.72
CA PRO A 51 -10.02 -12.90 13.42
C PRO A 51 -9.27 -11.96 12.48
N SER A 52 -9.26 -10.69 12.81
CA SER A 52 -8.59 -9.65 12.04
C SER A 52 -7.84 -8.65 12.91
N LEU A 53 -6.68 -8.21 12.43
CA LEU A 53 -5.92 -7.10 13.02
C LEU A 53 -6.11 -5.85 12.18
N VAL A 54 -6.68 -4.79 12.76
CA VAL A 54 -6.91 -3.52 12.06
C VAL A 54 -5.82 -2.52 12.42
N ASP A 55 -5.21 -1.90 11.41
CA ASP A 55 -4.23 -0.82 11.60
C ASP A 55 -4.94 0.48 12.02
N GLU A 56 -4.67 0.95 13.24
CA GLU A 56 -5.20 2.21 13.81
C GLU A 56 -4.17 3.36 13.72
N GLY A 57 -3.08 3.18 12.97
CA GLY A 57 -2.02 4.16 12.76
C GLY A 57 -0.96 4.19 13.87
N THR A 58 -1.36 4.26 15.15
CA THR A 58 -0.42 4.22 16.29
C THR A 58 -0.47 2.92 17.08
N ALA A 59 -1.44 2.07 16.78
CA ALA A 59 -1.69 0.80 17.42
C ALA A 59 -2.45 -0.12 16.46
N VAL A 60 -2.84 -1.29 16.96
CA VAL A 60 -3.70 -2.23 16.28
C VAL A 60 -4.91 -2.54 17.16
N SER A 61 -6.05 -2.80 16.53
CA SER A 61 -7.23 -3.36 17.18
C SER A 61 -7.52 -4.76 16.63
N MET A 62 -8.20 -5.56 17.45
CA MET A 62 -8.75 -6.86 17.05
C MET A 62 -10.22 -6.71 16.74
N CYS A 63 -10.69 -7.51 15.79
CA CYS A 63 -12.11 -7.69 15.51
C CYS A 63 -12.35 -9.03 14.82
N LEU A 64 -13.62 -9.44 14.72
CA LEU A 64 -14.04 -10.53 13.85
C LEU A 64 -14.64 -9.96 12.56
N ARG A 65 -14.34 -10.62 11.44
CA ARG A 65 -14.98 -10.38 10.14
C ARG A 65 -15.79 -11.60 9.72
N ASP A 66 -16.78 -11.34 8.88
CA ASP A 66 -17.66 -12.33 8.26
C ASP A 66 -17.09 -12.95 6.98
N ALA A 67 -16.04 -12.32 6.42
CA ALA A 67 -15.35 -12.79 5.21
C ALA A 67 -13.84 -13.01 5.46
N PRO A 68 -13.29 -14.17 5.08
CA PRO A 68 -11.87 -14.48 5.29
C PRO A 68 -10.95 -13.55 4.49
N GLU A 69 -11.36 -13.11 3.30
CA GLU A 69 -10.55 -12.22 2.46
C GLU A 69 -10.40 -10.83 3.09
N ARG A 70 -11.48 -10.32 3.69
CA ARG A 70 -11.44 -9.04 4.42
C ARG A 70 -10.58 -9.16 5.67
N ALA A 71 -10.75 -10.25 6.43
CA ALA A 71 -9.94 -10.51 7.62
C ALA A 71 -8.45 -10.56 7.29
N ALA A 72 -8.07 -11.27 6.23
CA ALA A 72 -6.70 -11.39 5.77
C ALA A 72 -6.14 -10.03 5.28
N TYR A 73 -6.91 -9.28 4.50
CA TYR A 73 -6.51 -7.96 4.01
C TYR A 73 -6.20 -7.01 5.17
N GLU A 74 -7.11 -6.87 6.13
CA GLU A 74 -6.92 -6.01 7.29
C GLU A 74 -5.75 -6.51 8.15
N THR A 75 -5.70 -7.83 8.43
CA THR A 75 -4.61 -8.45 9.22
C THR A 75 -3.23 -8.15 8.67
N ARG A 76 -3.10 -8.10 7.34
CA ARG A 76 -1.85 -7.78 6.68
C ARG A 76 -1.35 -6.38 7.06
N PHE A 77 -2.24 -5.38 7.12
CA PHE A 77 -1.91 -4.02 7.56
C PHE A 77 -1.68 -3.96 9.07
N GLY A 78 -2.49 -4.65 9.87
CA GLY A 78 -2.29 -4.74 11.32
C GLY A 78 -0.93 -5.36 11.68
N LEU A 79 -0.56 -6.46 11.03
CA LEU A 79 0.74 -7.11 11.22
C LEU A 79 1.91 -6.19 10.82
N ARG A 80 1.77 -5.46 9.71
CA ARG A 80 2.73 -4.43 9.31
C ARG A 80 2.86 -3.35 10.38
N ARG A 81 1.75 -2.89 10.97
CA ARG A 81 1.76 -1.88 12.06
C ARG A 81 2.46 -2.41 13.31
N LEU A 82 2.15 -3.61 13.77
CA LEU A 82 2.84 -4.23 14.92
C LEU A 82 4.35 -4.32 14.68
N PHE A 83 4.75 -4.76 13.48
CA PHE A 83 6.16 -4.83 13.12
C PHE A 83 6.83 -3.45 13.12
N ILE A 84 6.20 -2.44 12.51
CA ILE A 84 6.69 -1.06 12.51
C ILE A 84 6.85 -0.55 13.93
N LEU A 85 5.87 -0.76 14.82
CA LEU A 85 5.95 -0.31 16.21
C LEU A 85 7.12 -0.97 16.94
N SER A 86 7.31 -2.28 16.77
CA SER A 86 8.42 -3.00 17.41
C SER A 86 9.81 -2.66 16.84
N GLU A 87 9.90 -2.36 15.53
CA GLU A 87 11.16 -2.17 14.81
C GLU A 87 11.40 -0.73 14.34
N TYR A 88 10.63 0.23 14.84
CA TYR A 88 10.58 1.59 14.30
C TYR A 88 11.96 2.22 14.16
N ARG A 89 12.80 2.13 15.21
CA ARG A 89 14.15 2.71 15.19
C ARG A 89 15.02 2.11 14.08
N ARG A 90 14.91 0.80 13.85
CA ARG A 90 15.69 0.08 12.82
C ARG A 90 15.21 0.43 11.42
N LEU A 91 13.91 0.42 11.19
CA LEU A 91 13.30 0.81 9.91
C LEU A 91 13.61 2.28 9.59
N LYS A 92 13.41 3.17 10.55
CA LYS A 92 13.72 4.60 10.41
C LYS A 92 15.20 4.82 10.08
N ALA A 93 16.11 4.16 10.79
CA ALA A 93 17.54 4.27 10.52
C ALA A 93 17.90 3.80 9.09
N GLN A 94 17.25 2.75 8.59
CA GLN A 94 17.45 2.29 7.21
C GLN A 94 16.91 3.30 6.20
N VAL A 95 15.72 3.86 6.44
CA VAL A 95 15.15 4.92 5.59
C VAL A 95 16.01 6.18 5.59
N ASP A 96 16.48 6.63 6.76
CA ASP A 96 17.31 7.83 6.87
C ASP A 96 18.64 7.71 6.13
N ASN A 97 19.17 6.49 6.00
CA ASN A 97 20.41 6.18 5.28
C ASN A 97 20.17 5.60 3.87
N LEU A 98 18.94 5.63 3.37
CA LEU A 98 18.59 5.04 2.08
C LEU A 98 19.31 5.79 0.94
N PRO A 99 20.06 5.09 0.07
CA PRO A 99 20.69 5.72 -1.09
C PRO A 99 19.66 6.46 -1.95
N GLY A 100 19.99 7.70 -2.34
CA GLY A 100 19.09 8.53 -3.16
C GLY A 100 17.97 9.24 -2.38
N LEU A 101 17.89 9.12 -1.04
CA LEU A 101 16.85 9.77 -0.24
C LEU A 101 16.76 11.29 -0.46
N ASN A 102 17.89 11.99 -0.52
CA ASN A 102 17.92 13.43 -0.76
C ASN A 102 17.33 13.79 -2.13
N ARG A 103 17.67 13.00 -3.16
CA ARG A 103 17.15 13.16 -4.52
C ARG A 103 15.64 12.87 -4.57
N MET A 104 15.20 11.78 -3.94
CA MET A 104 13.76 11.47 -3.81
C MET A 104 13.01 12.57 -3.08
N SER A 105 13.57 13.10 -1.98
CA SER A 105 12.96 14.17 -1.20
C SER A 105 12.78 15.45 -2.04
N LEU A 106 13.78 15.81 -2.85
CA LEU A 106 13.69 16.93 -3.78
C LEU A 106 12.53 16.74 -4.77
N PHE A 107 12.45 15.59 -5.43
CA PHE A 107 11.41 15.33 -6.43
C PHE A 107 10.02 15.11 -5.84
N ALA A 108 9.93 14.57 -4.62
CA ALA A 108 8.69 14.37 -3.90
C ALA A 108 7.96 15.69 -3.58
N THR A 109 8.67 16.83 -3.56
CA THR A 109 8.03 18.16 -3.41
C THR A 109 7.00 18.46 -4.50
N ALA A 110 7.12 17.80 -5.66
CA ALA A 110 6.14 17.92 -6.74
C ALA A 110 4.85 17.11 -6.50
N ILE A 111 4.81 16.25 -5.48
CA ILE A 111 3.65 15.43 -5.10
C ILE A 111 3.00 16.09 -3.87
N GLY A 112 1.85 16.73 -4.07
CA GLY A 112 1.15 17.44 -2.99
C GLY A 112 0.74 16.48 -1.86
N GLY A 113 1.08 16.83 -0.62
CA GLY A 113 0.62 16.11 0.58
C GLY A 113 1.33 14.79 0.88
N ILE A 114 2.41 14.44 0.18
CA ILE A 114 3.17 13.22 0.48
C ILE A 114 3.94 13.35 1.81
N ASN A 115 3.81 12.35 2.68
CA ASN A 115 4.72 12.16 3.81
C ASN A 115 5.76 11.10 3.44
N LEU A 116 6.80 11.52 2.72
CA LEU A 116 7.75 10.60 2.09
C LEU A 116 8.42 9.65 3.10
N ARG A 117 8.96 10.18 4.20
CA ARG A 117 9.73 9.36 5.17
C ARG A 117 8.86 8.33 5.87
N GLU A 118 7.66 8.72 6.29
CA GLU A 118 6.72 7.81 6.92
C GLU A 118 6.29 6.70 5.96
N GLN A 119 5.95 7.06 4.72
CA GLN A 119 5.55 6.07 3.72
C GLN A 119 6.71 5.15 3.30
N LEU A 120 7.95 5.64 3.29
CA LEU A 120 9.12 4.78 3.07
C LEU A 120 9.31 3.76 4.20
N VAL A 121 9.02 4.14 5.46
CA VAL A 121 9.03 3.19 6.59
C VAL A 121 7.95 2.13 6.40
N GLU A 122 6.73 2.53 6.05
CA GLU A 122 5.64 1.59 5.79
C GLU A 122 5.93 0.65 4.62
N LEU A 123 6.43 1.19 3.50
CA LEU A 123 6.80 0.41 2.33
C LEU A 123 7.99 -0.52 2.61
N LEU A 124 8.96 -0.09 3.42
CA LEU A 124 10.09 -0.94 3.83
C LEU A 124 9.61 -2.10 4.69
N ALA A 125 8.73 -1.84 5.66
CA ALA A 125 8.12 -2.88 6.50
C ALA A 125 7.32 -3.87 5.65
N GLU A 126 6.44 -3.36 4.78
CA GLU A 126 5.67 -4.13 3.82
C GLU A 126 6.55 -5.06 2.98
N ARG A 127 7.62 -4.51 2.39
CA ARG A 127 8.54 -5.27 1.54
C ARG A 127 9.30 -6.33 2.33
N THR A 128 9.60 -6.04 3.60
CA THR A 128 10.28 -6.97 4.53
C THR A 128 9.38 -8.16 4.87
N LEU A 129 8.11 -7.92 5.19
CA LEU A 129 7.17 -8.96 5.64
C LEU A 129 6.68 -9.84 4.48
N PHE A 130 6.33 -9.21 3.35
CA PHE A 130 5.52 -9.86 2.33
C PHE A 130 6.22 -10.01 0.98
N GLY A 131 7.46 -9.57 0.83
CA GLY A 131 8.13 -9.60 -0.48
C GLY A 131 8.85 -10.92 -0.80
N ARG A 132 8.71 -11.96 0.03
CA ARG A 132 9.15 -13.33 -0.26
C ARG A 132 7.99 -14.30 -0.14
N LYS A 133 7.88 -14.99 1.00
CA LYS A 133 6.80 -15.89 1.34
C LYS A 133 5.94 -15.23 2.41
N GLU A 134 4.65 -15.10 2.12
CA GLU A 134 3.70 -14.63 3.12
C GLU A 134 3.61 -15.65 4.26
N GLN A 135 3.87 -15.18 5.48
CA GLN A 135 3.81 -15.95 6.71
C GLN A 135 2.99 -15.15 7.71
N LEU A 136 1.86 -15.72 8.12
CA LEU A 136 0.96 -15.12 9.11
C LEU A 136 1.14 -15.86 10.44
N PRO A 137 1.70 -15.22 11.49
CA PRO A 137 1.78 -15.83 12.80
C PRO A 137 0.39 -16.07 13.37
N ARG A 138 0.25 -17.18 14.11
CA ARG A 138 -1.00 -17.62 14.75
C ARG A 138 -0.95 -17.58 16.27
N ASN A 139 0.20 -17.21 16.83
CA ASN A 139 0.40 -17.01 18.26
C ASN A 139 1.68 -16.19 18.49
N GLU A 140 1.92 -15.83 19.75
CA GLU A 140 3.05 -15.00 20.11
C GLU A 140 4.39 -15.64 19.76
N ALA A 141 4.57 -16.94 20.06
CA ALA A 141 5.82 -17.63 19.80
C ALA A 141 6.22 -17.59 18.31
N GLN A 142 5.25 -17.81 17.42
CA GLN A 142 5.44 -17.68 15.98
C GLN A 142 5.74 -16.24 15.57
N TYR A 143 5.04 -15.24 16.13
CA TYR A 143 5.32 -13.83 15.86
C TYR A 143 6.76 -13.46 16.25
N ARG A 144 7.21 -13.84 17.45
CA ARG A 144 8.59 -13.58 17.90
C ARG A 144 9.64 -14.24 17.01
N GLN A 145 9.37 -15.46 16.52
CA GLN A 145 10.25 -16.13 15.58
C GLN A 145 10.32 -15.38 14.25
N LEU A 146 9.17 -15.06 13.65
CA LEU A 146 9.09 -14.36 12.38
C LEU A 146 9.71 -12.97 12.44
N VAL A 147 9.53 -12.22 13.53
CA VAL A 147 10.18 -10.91 13.73
C VAL A 147 11.71 -11.03 13.66
N LYS A 148 12.30 -12.08 14.23
CA LYS A 148 13.76 -12.33 14.12
C LYS A 148 14.17 -12.58 12.67
N GLU A 149 13.38 -13.34 11.93
CA GLU A 149 13.63 -13.65 10.51
C GLU A 149 13.48 -12.39 9.64
N TRP A 150 12.40 -11.63 9.81
CA TRP A 150 12.11 -10.38 9.10
C TRP A 150 13.15 -9.30 9.37
N ARG A 151 13.65 -9.18 10.61
CA ARG A 151 14.76 -8.26 10.93
C ARG A 151 15.97 -8.46 10.03
N ASN A 152 16.29 -9.71 9.68
CA ASN A 152 17.40 -10.04 8.79
C ASN A 152 17.10 -9.70 7.32
N GLN A 153 15.83 -9.50 6.96
CA GLN A 153 15.40 -9.12 5.60
C GLN A 153 15.34 -7.62 5.37
N ILE A 154 15.31 -6.80 6.43
CA ILE A 154 15.21 -5.33 6.30
C ILE A 154 16.29 -4.76 5.36
N PRO A 155 17.59 -5.13 5.44
CA PRO A 155 18.60 -4.58 4.54
C PRO A 155 18.36 -4.94 3.07
N VAL A 156 17.89 -6.16 2.79
CA VAL A 156 17.57 -6.60 1.42
C VAL A 156 16.38 -5.81 0.89
N ALA A 157 15.32 -5.65 1.69
CA ALA A 157 14.18 -4.82 1.33
C ALA A 157 14.59 -3.36 1.08
N ALA A 158 15.51 -2.80 1.88
CA ALA A 158 16.03 -1.45 1.67
C ALA A 158 16.82 -1.33 0.35
N GLN A 159 17.62 -2.33 0.00
CA GLN A 159 18.33 -2.36 -1.29
C GLN A 159 17.35 -2.41 -2.48
N ASP A 160 16.29 -3.21 -2.38
CA ASP A 160 15.24 -3.27 -3.41
C ASP A 160 14.59 -1.89 -3.62
N LEU A 161 14.27 -1.18 -2.53
CA LEU A 161 13.71 0.18 -2.61
C LEU A 161 14.71 1.18 -3.18
N ALA A 162 15.97 1.12 -2.77
CA ALA A 162 17.04 1.99 -3.26
C ALA A 162 17.32 1.80 -4.75
N GLY A 163 17.12 0.59 -5.28
CA GLY A 163 17.28 0.30 -6.71
C GLY A 163 16.11 0.75 -7.59
N LEU A 164 14.95 1.06 -7.00
CA LEU A 164 13.73 1.40 -7.76
C LEU A 164 13.33 2.88 -7.58
N LEU A 165 13.20 3.32 -6.33
CA LEU A 165 12.51 4.57 -6.02
C LEU A 165 13.25 5.82 -6.50
N PRO A 166 14.59 5.95 -6.34
CA PRO A 166 15.29 7.15 -6.76
C PRO A 166 15.07 7.50 -8.23
N ASP A 167 15.05 6.51 -9.12
CA ASP A 167 14.86 6.71 -10.56
C ASP A 167 13.38 6.93 -10.90
N LEU A 168 12.47 6.22 -10.20
CA LEU A 168 11.03 6.43 -10.32
C LEU A 168 10.62 7.88 -10.00
N PHE A 169 11.10 8.43 -8.89
CA PHE A 169 10.82 9.82 -8.49
C PHE A 169 11.39 10.83 -9.50
N GLU A 170 12.58 10.57 -10.02
CA GLU A 170 13.20 11.41 -11.04
C GLU A 170 12.41 11.40 -12.36
N GLN A 171 12.00 10.23 -12.83
CA GLN A 171 11.22 10.07 -14.05
C GLN A 171 9.85 10.75 -13.90
N TYR A 172 9.15 10.53 -12.79
CA TYR A 172 7.90 11.23 -12.48
C TYR A 172 8.06 12.74 -12.57
N HIS A 173 9.09 13.29 -11.92
CA HIS A 173 9.32 14.73 -11.89
C HIS A 173 9.58 15.31 -13.29
N LYS A 174 10.42 14.62 -14.10
CA LYS A 174 10.68 14.99 -15.51
C LYS A 174 9.40 15.01 -16.34
N ILE A 175 8.58 13.96 -16.24
CA ILE A 175 7.30 13.87 -16.96
C ILE A 175 6.37 15.00 -16.53
N LYS A 176 6.22 15.22 -15.22
CA LYS A 176 5.35 16.26 -14.68
C LYS A 176 5.72 17.64 -15.22
N ILE A 177 7.00 18.01 -15.14
CA ILE A 177 7.51 19.29 -15.68
C ILE A 177 7.25 19.38 -17.19
N THR A 178 7.50 18.31 -17.94
CA THR A 178 7.34 18.33 -19.40
C THR A 178 5.86 18.51 -19.77
N LEU A 179 4.96 17.82 -19.10
CA LEU A 179 3.51 17.98 -19.28
C LEU A 179 3.05 19.39 -18.89
N GLU A 180 3.58 20.00 -17.84
CA GLU A 180 3.23 21.37 -17.42
C GLU A 180 3.74 22.43 -18.41
N LYS A 181 4.94 22.24 -18.97
CA LYS A 181 5.55 23.17 -19.94
C LYS A 181 4.95 23.05 -21.35
N THR A 182 4.42 21.90 -21.71
CA THR A 182 3.86 21.67 -23.05
C THR A 182 2.50 22.35 -23.20
N LYS A 183 2.47 23.43 -23.99
CA LYS A 183 1.29 24.28 -24.22
C LYS A 183 0.93 24.37 -25.71
N VAL A 184 0.61 23.24 -26.32
CA VAL A 184 0.12 23.17 -27.71
C VAL A 184 -1.40 23.00 -27.68
N PRO A 185 -2.20 23.97 -28.18
CA PRO A 185 -3.66 23.90 -28.10
C PRO A 185 -4.27 22.63 -28.70
N ALA A 186 -3.73 22.15 -29.82
CA ALA A 186 -4.18 20.92 -30.48
C ALA A 186 -3.93 19.64 -29.65
N TRP A 187 -3.08 19.70 -28.62
CA TRP A 187 -2.73 18.56 -27.77
C TRP A 187 -3.47 18.56 -26.44
N SER A 188 -4.48 19.44 -26.25
CA SER A 188 -5.15 19.62 -24.96
C SER A 188 -5.77 18.33 -24.40
N GLU A 189 -6.49 17.56 -25.21
CA GLU A 189 -7.12 16.27 -24.83
C GLU A 189 -6.06 15.22 -24.41
N PRO A 190 -5.06 14.88 -25.24
CA PRO A 190 -3.97 13.98 -24.83
C PRO A 190 -3.19 14.42 -23.59
N LEU A 191 -2.85 15.71 -23.49
CA LEU A 191 -2.11 16.24 -22.34
C LEU A 191 -2.94 16.20 -21.06
N HIS A 192 -4.26 16.40 -21.15
CA HIS A 192 -5.15 16.25 -20.00
C HIS A 192 -5.23 14.79 -19.55
N ASP A 193 -5.44 13.85 -20.47
CA ASP A 193 -5.47 12.42 -20.18
C ASP A 193 -4.17 11.92 -19.53
N MET A 194 -3.00 12.29 -20.09
CA MET A 194 -1.70 11.89 -19.50
C MET A 194 -1.50 12.43 -18.08
N ARG A 195 -1.95 13.66 -17.79
CA ARG A 195 -1.91 14.21 -16.43
C ARG A 195 -2.83 13.45 -15.49
N THR A 196 -4.03 13.09 -15.94
CA THR A 196 -4.97 12.28 -15.16
C THR A 196 -4.39 10.90 -14.83
N GLN A 197 -3.80 10.21 -15.81
CA GLN A 197 -3.13 8.93 -15.61
C GLN A 197 -1.94 9.05 -14.63
N LEU A 198 -1.09 10.06 -14.82
CA LEU A 198 0.06 10.31 -13.94
C LEU A 198 -0.37 10.53 -12.49
N ASN A 199 -1.41 11.34 -12.26
CA ASN A 199 -1.93 11.64 -10.93
C ASN A 199 -2.65 10.46 -10.28
N ALA A 200 -3.32 9.61 -11.08
CA ALA A 200 -3.94 8.39 -10.57
C ALA A 200 -2.89 7.39 -10.06
N MET A 201 -1.78 7.25 -10.78
CA MET A 201 -0.67 6.38 -10.39
C MET A 201 0.13 6.94 -9.20
N ILE A 202 0.53 8.21 -9.27
CA ILE A 202 1.41 8.85 -8.29
C ILE A 202 0.64 9.94 -7.56
N ASN A 203 -0.18 9.51 -6.61
CA ASN A 203 -0.90 10.35 -5.66
C ASN A 203 -0.14 10.49 -4.33
N ALA A 204 -0.66 11.24 -3.37
CA ALA A 204 0.00 11.50 -2.10
C ALA A 204 0.32 10.26 -1.25
N ARG A 205 -0.34 9.12 -1.48
CA ARG A 205 -0.23 7.88 -0.69
C ARG A 205 0.24 6.65 -1.49
N PHE A 206 0.68 6.85 -2.74
CA PHE A 206 0.95 5.75 -3.67
C PHE A 206 1.93 4.69 -3.13
N LEU A 207 2.93 5.09 -2.34
CA LEU A 207 3.91 4.16 -1.76
C LEU A 207 3.30 3.15 -0.78
N VAL A 208 2.15 3.47 -0.18
CA VAL A 208 1.50 2.60 0.81
C VAL A 208 0.19 1.98 0.29
N THR A 209 -0.41 2.57 -0.74
CA THR A 209 -1.64 2.05 -1.35
C THR A 209 -1.38 1.14 -2.55
N THR A 210 -0.20 1.22 -3.17
CA THR A 210 0.15 0.39 -4.33
C THR A 210 0.93 -0.84 -3.87
N PRO A 211 0.43 -2.07 -4.13
CA PRO A 211 1.19 -3.27 -3.83
C PRO A 211 2.54 -3.28 -4.54
N TYR A 212 3.59 -3.73 -3.85
CA TYR A 212 4.96 -3.66 -4.37
C TYR A 212 5.16 -4.24 -5.78
N PRO A 213 4.58 -5.40 -6.16
CA PRO A 213 4.72 -5.92 -7.52
C PRO A 213 4.21 -4.97 -8.61
N TRP A 214 3.17 -4.18 -8.31
CA TRP A 214 2.64 -3.15 -9.20
C TRP A 214 3.48 -1.88 -9.19
N LEU A 215 4.00 -1.49 -8.01
CA LEU A 215 4.92 -0.36 -7.90
C LEU A 215 6.18 -0.55 -8.75
N GLN A 216 6.68 -1.79 -8.85
CA GLN A 216 7.80 -2.14 -9.75
C GLN A 216 7.49 -1.92 -11.23
N GLN A 217 6.21 -1.90 -11.63
CA GLN A 217 5.80 -1.63 -13.01
C GLN A 217 5.68 -0.14 -13.33
N PHE A 218 5.70 0.75 -12.34
CA PHE A 218 5.51 2.18 -12.56
C PHE A 218 6.52 2.77 -13.55
N PRO A 219 7.83 2.45 -13.51
CA PRO A 219 8.77 2.94 -14.52
C PRO A 219 8.36 2.60 -15.96
N ARG A 220 7.79 1.41 -16.19
CA ARG A 220 7.27 0.98 -17.50
C ARG A 220 6.10 1.85 -17.94
N TYR A 221 5.17 2.15 -17.03
CA TYR A 221 4.01 2.98 -17.32
C TYR A 221 4.39 4.45 -17.54
N LEU A 222 5.32 4.98 -16.76
CA LEU A 222 5.87 6.32 -16.94
C LEU A 222 6.59 6.46 -18.29
N GLN A 223 7.36 5.45 -18.70
CA GLN A 223 7.95 5.39 -20.04
C GLN A 223 6.89 5.40 -21.15
N GLY A 224 5.73 4.77 -20.89
CA GLY A 224 4.57 4.84 -21.78
C GLY A 224 4.06 6.27 -21.97
N ILE A 225 3.96 7.05 -20.90
CA ILE A 225 3.55 8.47 -20.96
C ILE A 225 4.58 9.29 -21.75
N GLU A 226 5.88 9.10 -21.51
CA GLU A 226 6.96 9.77 -22.26
C GLU A 226 6.90 9.45 -23.75
N LEU A 227 6.67 8.18 -24.10
CA LEU A 227 6.55 7.74 -25.49
C LEU A 227 5.32 8.34 -26.17
N ARG A 228 4.19 8.45 -25.48
CA ARG A 228 3.00 9.10 -26.03
C ARG A 228 3.28 10.57 -26.30
N LEU A 229 3.85 11.28 -25.32
CA LEU A 229 4.16 12.70 -25.42
C LEU A 229 5.12 12.99 -26.60
N SER A 230 6.18 12.21 -26.76
CA SER A 230 7.15 12.37 -27.85
C SER A 230 6.55 12.14 -29.25
N LYS A 231 5.38 11.49 -29.35
CA LYS A 231 4.72 11.11 -30.60
C LYS A 231 3.49 11.94 -30.96
N LEU A 232 3.14 12.98 -30.22
CA LEU A 232 1.93 13.79 -30.48
C LEU A 232 1.96 14.65 -31.77
N GLY A 233 3.00 14.53 -32.60
CA GLY A 233 3.09 15.21 -33.91
C GLY A 233 2.43 14.44 -35.06
N GLY A 234 1.90 15.17 -36.05
CA GLY A 234 1.39 14.61 -37.30
C GLY A 234 0.29 13.56 -37.10
N THR A 235 0.45 12.38 -37.70
CA THR A 235 -0.50 11.26 -37.59
C THR A 235 -0.59 10.65 -36.19
N GLY A 236 0.42 10.89 -35.33
CA GLY A 236 0.45 10.37 -33.97
C GLY A 236 -0.63 10.98 -33.06
N LEU A 237 -1.01 12.24 -33.28
CA LEU A 237 -2.08 12.90 -32.53
C LEU A 237 -3.43 12.21 -32.71
N GLN A 238 -3.81 11.96 -33.96
CA GLN A 238 -5.09 11.32 -34.28
C GLN A 238 -5.17 9.90 -33.71
N LYS A 239 -4.06 9.15 -33.79
CA LYS A 239 -3.96 7.80 -33.22
C LYS A 239 -4.09 7.81 -31.69
N ASP A 240 -3.43 8.73 -31.00
CA ASP A 240 -3.51 8.82 -29.54
C ASP A 240 -4.93 9.16 -29.07
N ILE A 241 -5.59 10.13 -29.71
CA ILE A 241 -7.00 10.49 -29.43
C ILE A 241 -7.93 9.28 -29.63
N SER A 242 -7.75 8.53 -30.72
CA SER A 242 -8.55 7.31 -30.96
C SER A 242 -8.36 6.28 -29.85
N ASN A 243 -7.13 6.09 -29.35
CA ASN A 243 -6.84 5.15 -28.28
C ASN A 243 -7.49 5.59 -26.96
N ILE A 244 -7.39 6.87 -26.60
CA ILE A 244 -8.03 7.43 -25.39
C ILE A 244 -9.52 7.08 -25.39
N ARG A 245 -10.22 7.39 -26.49
CA ARG A 245 -11.68 7.19 -26.61
C ARG A 245 -12.10 5.73 -26.61
N SER A 246 -11.21 4.82 -27.00
CA SER A 246 -11.47 3.38 -26.97
C SER A 246 -11.44 2.79 -25.56
N ILE A 247 -10.71 3.42 -24.64
CA ILE A 247 -10.56 2.97 -23.24
C ILE A 247 -11.67 3.56 -22.36
N SER A 248 -12.24 4.70 -22.73
CA SER A 248 -13.33 5.35 -21.97
C SER A 248 -14.73 4.75 -22.22
N ARG A 249 -14.83 3.62 -22.94
CA ARG A 249 -16.06 2.85 -23.13
C ARG A 249 -16.06 1.62 -22.24
#